data_AF-L0JRA7-F1
#
_entry.id   AF-L0JRA7-F1
#
_cell.length_a   1.000
_cell.length_b   1.000
_cell.length_c   1.000
_cell.angle_alpha   90.00
_cell.angle_beta   90.00
_cell.angle_gamma   90.00
#
_symmetry.space_group_name_H-M   'P 1'
#
loop_
_entity.id
_entity.type
_entity.pdbx_description
1 polymer ?
#
loop_
_entity_poly.entity_id
_entity_poly.type
_entity_poly.pdbx_seq_one_letter_code
_entity_poly.pdbx_strand_id
1 'polypeptide(L)'
;MAADDTVATSSSDRADTAASAPRQRWWRRPAVALVVVLAMGAALVPAAGVTAAANGGTAPAVATADQSVSAGSIVVSDATVEPDGTAVHRIVLTDAPDGLAGFELSLELSGDAAAVENASYPDDYRMTTDPVVSDDGETVTVEAVDLDDAVTPGASDVTLATVTVSGTEPGTAALAVTDARLDADGGSRMEPSLETGTVTVADGGNGSESAGGSDDGENTEAAANDGDDETGTDGEPTSTDSESIPGFAGGAALLALAVLAVTLLARTR
;
A
#
# COMPACT_ATOMS: atom_id res chain seq x y z
N MET A 1 68.44 42.25 -29.18
CA MET A 1 67.65 43.37 -28.63
C MET A 1 66.27 42.80 -28.33
N ALA A 2 65.86 42.90 -27.06
CA ALA A 2 64.62 42.52 -26.35
C ALA A 2 63.48 41.81 -27.12
N ALA A 3 63.02 40.66 -26.58
CA ALA A 3 61.71 40.44 -25.89
C ALA A 3 60.55 40.31 -26.90
N ASP A 4 59.68 39.32 -26.90
CA ASP A 4 58.65 38.89 -25.93
C ASP A 4 57.89 37.79 -26.74
N ASP A 5 57.25 36.73 -26.27
CA ASP A 5 56.14 36.65 -25.32
C ASP A 5 55.74 35.16 -25.27
N THR A 6 55.27 34.71 -24.12
CA THR A 6 54.79 33.36 -23.84
C THR A 6 53.30 33.40 -23.57
N VAL A 7 52.45 32.79 -24.41
CA VAL A 7 51.19 32.20 -23.91
C VAL A 7 50.64 31.11 -24.81
N ALA A 8 50.31 29.99 -24.18
CA ALA A 8 49.57 28.87 -24.75
C ALA A 8 48.06 29.15 -24.75
N THR A 9 47.33 28.67 -25.77
CA THR A 9 45.90 28.29 -25.62
C THR A 9 45.55 27.12 -26.55
N SER A 10 44.69 26.24 -26.01
CA SER A 10 44.21 24.96 -26.51
C SER A 10 43.50 25.01 -27.86
N SER A 11 43.58 23.91 -28.62
CA SER A 11 42.42 23.20 -29.18
C SER A 11 42.86 21.92 -29.89
N SER A 12 42.61 20.76 -29.26
CA SER A 12 42.63 19.47 -29.95
C SER A 12 41.33 18.75 -29.62
N ASP A 13 40.30 19.17 -30.35
CA ASP A 13 39.06 18.44 -30.54
C ASP A 13 39.24 17.55 -31.78
N ARG A 14 39.29 16.23 -31.59
CA ARG A 14 38.62 15.23 -32.43
C ARG A 14 38.87 13.81 -31.92
N ALA A 15 37.75 13.11 -31.81
CA ALA A 15 37.59 11.69 -31.63
C ALA A 15 38.36 10.87 -32.70
N ASP A 16 38.81 9.68 -32.37
CA ASP A 16 37.98 8.48 -32.59
C ASP A 16 38.74 7.19 -32.26
N THR A 17 37.99 6.30 -31.59
CA THR A 17 38.05 4.83 -31.66
C THR A 17 39.40 4.11 -31.72
N ALA A 18 39.70 3.32 -30.68
CA ALA A 18 39.49 1.87 -30.73
C ALA A 18 40.21 1.15 -29.58
N ALA A 19 39.60 0.03 -29.18
CA ALA A 19 40.20 -1.09 -28.45
C ALA A 19 40.55 -0.84 -26.98
N SER A 20 39.56 -1.06 -26.11
CA SER A 20 39.81 -1.62 -24.79
C SER A 20 38.59 -2.42 -24.36
N ALA A 21 38.70 -3.75 -24.44
CA ALA A 21 37.87 -4.65 -23.67
C ALA A 21 38.41 -4.70 -22.23
N PRO A 22 37.63 -4.39 -21.19
CA PRO A 22 37.94 -4.81 -19.84
C PRO A 22 36.98 -5.91 -19.41
N ARG A 23 37.50 -7.13 -19.48
CA ARG A 23 37.52 -8.10 -18.37
C ARG A 23 36.31 -8.06 -17.45
N GLN A 24 35.45 -9.06 -17.64
CA GLN A 24 34.48 -9.58 -16.68
C GLN A 24 35.04 -9.49 -15.25
N ARG A 25 34.55 -8.51 -14.49
CA ARG A 25 34.85 -8.38 -13.07
C ARG A 25 33.65 -8.94 -12.32
N TRP A 26 33.70 -10.26 -12.16
CA TRP A 26 32.93 -11.06 -11.21
C TRP A 26 33.07 -10.44 -9.82
N TRP A 27 32.12 -9.59 -9.41
CA TRP A 27 32.06 -9.12 -8.03
C TRP A 27 31.14 -10.02 -7.24
N ARG A 28 31.82 -10.73 -6.37
CA ARG A 28 31.27 -11.56 -5.32
C ARG A 28 30.32 -10.71 -4.49
N ARG A 29 29.08 -11.19 -4.42
CA ARG A 29 28.10 -10.86 -3.38
C ARG A 29 28.79 -10.91 -2.01
N PRO A 30 28.77 -9.86 -1.19
CA PRO A 30 29.02 -10.03 0.22
C PRO A 30 27.75 -10.61 0.83
N ALA A 31 27.71 -11.94 0.97
CA ALA A 31 26.84 -12.56 1.97
C ALA A 31 27.34 -12.06 3.33
N VAL A 32 26.57 -11.17 3.96
CA VAL A 32 26.80 -10.78 5.35
C VAL A 32 26.33 -11.95 6.21
N ALA A 33 27.24 -12.90 6.45
CA ALA A 33 27.10 -13.89 7.49
C ALA A 33 27.27 -13.17 8.83
N LEU A 34 26.16 -12.91 9.52
CA LEU A 34 26.17 -12.41 10.88
C LEU A 34 26.66 -13.55 11.79
N VAL A 35 27.94 -13.51 12.12
CA VAL A 35 28.58 -14.34 13.15
C VAL A 35 28.11 -13.83 14.50
N VAL A 36 27.18 -14.54 15.14
CA VAL A 36 26.89 -14.34 16.57
C VAL A 36 28.04 -14.95 17.36
N VAL A 37 28.92 -14.10 17.87
CA VAL A 37 29.95 -14.46 18.85
C VAL A 37 29.26 -14.66 20.20
N LEU A 38 29.05 -15.92 20.57
CA LEU A 38 28.66 -16.31 21.93
C LEU A 38 29.88 -16.13 22.86
N ALA A 39 30.00 -14.96 23.47
CA ALA A 39 30.97 -14.71 24.54
C ALA A 39 30.46 -15.37 25.84
N MET A 40 30.80 -16.65 26.05
CA MET A 40 30.69 -17.25 27.39
C MET A 40 31.78 -16.68 28.29
N GLY A 41 31.41 -15.66 29.07
CA GLY A 41 32.20 -15.20 30.21
C GLY A 41 32.17 -16.24 31.32
N ALA A 42 33.27 -16.97 31.51
CA ALA A 42 33.50 -17.81 32.67
C ALA A 42 33.82 -16.92 33.89
N ALA A 43 32.80 -16.57 34.69
CA ALA A 43 33.00 -15.98 36.00
C ALA A 43 33.35 -17.09 37.00
N LEU A 44 34.64 -17.24 37.28
CA LEU A 44 35.17 -18.09 38.35
C LEU A 44 34.92 -17.38 39.70
N VAL A 45 33.94 -17.84 40.48
CA VAL A 45 33.70 -17.38 41.86
C VAL A 45 34.25 -18.44 42.83
N PRO A 46 35.02 -18.07 43.87
CA PRO A 46 35.59 -19.03 44.80
C PRO A 46 34.51 -19.60 45.74
N ALA A 47 34.52 -20.92 45.90
CA ALA A 47 33.69 -21.63 46.86
C ALA A 47 34.18 -21.36 48.30
N ALA A 48 33.47 -20.54 49.04
CA ALA A 48 33.52 -20.51 50.51
C ALA A 48 32.30 -21.26 51.05
N GLY A 49 32.55 -22.28 51.86
CA GLY A 49 31.56 -23.25 52.31
C GLY A 49 30.40 -22.62 53.07
N VAL A 50 29.19 -23.06 52.75
CA VAL A 50 27.98 -22.78 53.52
C VAL A 50 27.48 -24.11 54.04
N THR A 51 27.51 -24.26 55.36
CA THR A 51 26.92 -25.40 56.06
C THR A 51 25.40 -25.39 55.85
N ALA A 52 24.89 -26.52 55.36
CA ALA A 52 23.46 -26.75 55.18
C ALA A 52 22.72 -26.63 56.52
N ALA A 53 21.88 -25.61 56.63
CA ALA A 53 20.75 -25.59 57.55
C ALA A 53 19.49 -25.76 56.71
N ALA A 54 18.83 -26.89 56.89
CA ALA A 54 17.59 -27.24 56.22
C ALA A 54 16.48 -26.23 56.56
N ASN A 55 15.94 -25.57 55.54
CA ASN A 55 14.54 -25.15 55.48
C ASN A 55 14.14 -25.10 54.00
N GLY A 56 13.10 -25.85 53.64
CA GLY A 56 12.69 -26.12 52.26
C GLY A 56 12.07 -24.91 51.55
N GLY A 57 12.92 -24.08 50.93
CA GLY A 57 12.50 -23.08 49.96
C GLY A 57 12.89 -23.50 48.55
N THR A 58 11.95 -24.07 47.80
CA THR A 58 12.07 -24.25 46.35
C THR A 58 12.22 -22.86 45.72
N ALA A 59 13.38 -22.53 45.18
CA ALA A 59 13.54 -21.34 44.36
C ALA A 59 12.66 -21.49 43.11
N PRO A 60 11.82 -20.50 42.76
CA PRO A 60 11.08 -20.57 41.51
C PRO A 60 12.09 -20.46 40.37
N ALA A 61 12.14 -21.48 39.52
CA ALA A 61 12.66 -21.31 38.18
C ALA A 61 11.74 -20.27 37.52
N VAL A 62 12.26 -19.08 37.23
CA VAL A 62 11.58 -18.13 36.34
C VAL A 62 11.62 -18.76 34.96
N ALA A 63 10.60 -19.56 34.67
CA ALA A 63 10.26 -19.86 33.29
C ALA A 63 9.86 -18.51 32.68
N THR A 64 10.74 -17.91 31.88
CA THR A 64 10.29 -16.96 30.86
C THR A 64 9.47 -17.78 29.88
N ALA A 65 8.20 -17.98 30.22
CA ALA A 65 7.24 -18.37 29.22
C ALA A 65 7.24 -17.26 28.18
N ASP A 66 7.44 -17.63 26.93
CA ASP A 66 7.12 -16.77 25.79
C ASP A 66 5.59 -16.62 25.84
N GLN A 67 5.14 -15.61 26.59
CA GLN A 67 3.72 -15.37 26.81
C GLN A 67 3.21 -14.66 25.56
N SER A 68 2.84 -15.43 24.56
CA SER A 68 2.08 -14.92 23.43
C SER A 68 0.66 -14.58 23.92
N VAL A 69 0.25 -13.32 23.74
CA VAL A 69 -1.08 -12.84 24.08
C VAL A 69 -1.96 -12.81 22.84
N SER A 70 -3.28 -12.96 23.02
CA SER A 70 -4.22 -12.94 21.91
C SER A 70 -4.28 -11.55 21.28
N ALA A 71 -4.08 -11.47 19.97
CA ALA A 71 -4.24 -10.26 19.18
C ALA A 71 -5.39 -10.44 18.17
N GLY A 72 -5.86 -9.32 17.61
CA GLY A 72 -6.83 -9.35 16.51
C GLY A 72 -6.26 -9.89 15.20
N SER A 73 -6.86 -9.49 14.08
CA SER A 73 -6.36 -9.73 12.73
C SER A 73 -5.59 -8.52 12.20
N ILE A 74 -4.52 -8.75 11.43
CA ILE A 74 -3.91 -7.75 10.56
C ILE A 74 -4.55 -7.87 9.18
N VAL A 75 -5.20 -6.79 8.75
CA VAL A 75 -5.92 -6.69 7.49
C VAL A 75 -5.20 -5.72 6.56
N VAL A 76 -4.91 -6.19 5.34
CA VAL A 76 -4.45 -5.35 4.24
C VAL A 76 -5.68 -4.92 3.43
N SER A 77 -5.90 -3.62 3.27
CA SER A 77 -7.06 -3.12 2.51
C SER A 77 -6.93 -3.45 1.02
N ASP A 78 -8.05 -3.66 0.34
CA ASP A 78 -8.08 -3.74 -1.13
C ASP A 78 -7.96 -2.35 -1.78
N ALA A 79 -7.47 -2.32 -3.03
CA ALA A 79 -7.51 -1.11 -3.85
C ALA A 79 -7.63 -1.41 -5.35
N THR A 80 -8.11 -0.42 -6.09
CA THR A 80 -8.12 -0.42 -7.55
C THR A 80 -7.31 0.75 -8.06
N VAL A 81 -6.50 0.52 -9.09
CA VAL A 81 -5.59 1.50 -9.67
C VAL A 81 -5.64 1.43 -11.20
N GLU A 82 -5.44 2.57 -11.85
CA GLU A 82 -5.24 2.61 -13.31
C GLU A 82 -3.81 2.16 -13.66
N PRO A 83 -3.55 1.74 -14.91
CA PRO A 83 -2.19 1.55 -15.39
C PRO A 83 -1.36 2.84 -15.19
N ASP A 84 -0.12 2.70 -14.73
CA ASP A 84 0.79 3.80 -14.36
C ASP A 84 0.28 4.71 -13.21
N GLY A 85 -0.85 4.36 -12.59
CA GLY A 85 -1.38 5.03 -11.41
C GLY A 85 -0.79 4.49 -10.11
N THR A 86 -1.13 5.13 -8.99
CA THR A 86 -0.78 4.64 -7.64
C THR A 86 -2.01 4.48 -6.76
N ALA A 87 -1.96 3.48 -5.89
CA ALA A 87 -2.94 3.24 -4.84
C ALA A 87 -2.27 3.07 -3.49
N VAL A 88 -3.01 3.41 -2.42
CA VAL A 88 -2.52 3.30 -1.05
C VAL A 88 -3.31 2.19 -0.34
N HIS A 89 -2.58 1.19 0.14
CA HIS A 89 -3.09 0.11 0.96
C HIS A 89 -2.84 0.41 2.43
N ARG A 90 -3.88 0.32 3.26
CA ARG A 90 -3.76 0.45 4.70
C ARG A 90 -3.54 -0.92 5.32
N ILE A 91 -2.59 -1.00 6.24
CA ILE A 91 -2.31 -2.20 7.03
C ILE A 91 -2.85 -1.93 8.43
N VAL A 92 -3.87 -2.68 8.84
CA VAL A 92 -4.65 -2.41 10.06
C VAL A 92 -4.59 -3.59 11.01
N LEU A 93 -4.23 -3.35 12.27
CA LEU A 93 -4.52 -4.28 13.35
C LEU A 93 -5.93 -4.00 13.88
N THR A 94 -6.83 -4.96 13.71
CA THR A 94 -8.25 -4.82 14.06
C THR A 94 -8.48 -4.62 15.55
N ASP A 95 -7.74 -5.32 16.41
CA ASP A 95 -7.86 -5.26 17.85
C ASP A 95 -6.50 -5.40 18.54
N ALA A 96 -6.24 -4.52 19.52
CA ALA A 96 -5.08 -4.52 20.41
C ALA A 96 -5.53 -4.55 21.89
N PRO A 97 -6.01 -5.70 22.39
CA PRO A 97 -6.61 -5.78 23.73
C PRO A 97 -5.64 -5.41 24.86
N ASP A 98 -4.34 -5.69 24.67
CA ASP A 98 -3.26 -5.38 25.60
C ASP A 98 -2.38 -4.21 25.12
N GLY A 99 -2.87 -3.45 24.13
CA GLY A 99 -2.17 -2.32 23.50
C GLY A 99 -1.05 -2.76 22.56
N LEU A 100 -0.24 -1.81 22.10
CA LEU A 100 0.84 -2.06 21.13
C LEU A 100 2.08 -1.23 21.48
N ALA A 101 3.15 -1.89 21.88
CA ALA A 101 4.44 -1.25 22.13
C ALA A 101 5.24 -1.06 20.83
N GLY A 102 5.12 -1.98 19.88
CA GLY A 102 5.85 -1.90 18.62
C GLY A 102 5.60 -3.07 17.69
N PHE A 103 6.06 -2.92 16.45
CA PHE A 103 5.92 -3.93 15.42
C PHE A 103 7.04 -3.92 14.40
N GLU A 104 7.24 -5.07 13.77
CA GLU A 104 7.89 -5.23 12.47
C GLU A 104 7.01 -6.09 11.57
N LEU A 105 6.76 -5.64 10.34
CA LEU A 105 6.01 -6.40 9.33
C LEU A 105 6.87 -6.55 8.07
N SER A 106 6.80 -7.73 7.46
CA SER A 106 7.22 -7.94 6.08
C SER A 106 6.01 -8.28 5.23
N LEU A 107 5.85 -7.58 4.11
CA LEU A 107 4.78 -7.76 3.15
C LEU A 107 5.35 -8.18 1.80
N GLU A 108 4.63 -9.04 1.10
CA GLU A 108 4.95 -9.54 -0.23
C GLU A 108 3.78 -9.26 -1.17
N LEU A 109 4.09 -8.69 -2.33
CA LEU A 109 3.19 -8.50 -3.44
C LEU A 109 3.40 -9.66 -4.42
N SER A 110 2.35 -10.46 -4.61
CA SER A 110 2.33 -11.59 -5.54
C SER A 110 1.58 -11.22 -6.82
N GLY A 111 2.26 -11.36 -7.96
CA GLY A 111 1.71 -11.13 -9.30
C GLY A 111 2.37 -9.94 -10.01
N ASP A 112 2.36 -9.95 -11.33
CA ASP A 112 3.11 -8.99 -12.17
C ASP A 112 2.33 -7.69 -12.46
N ALA A 113 1.05 -7.64 -12.07
CA ALA A 113 0.16 -6.52 -12.38
C ALA A 113 0.57 -5.21 -11.69
N ALA A 114 1.33 -5.26 -10.60
CA ALA A 114 1.63 -4.10 -9.77
C ALA A 114 3.02 -4.20 -9.12
N ALA A 115 3.55 -3.09 -8.61
CA ALA A 115 4.82 -3.03 -7.88
C ALA A 115 4.70 -2.14 -6.63
N VAL A 116 5.41 -2.47 -5.56
CA VAL A 116 5.52 -1.63 -4.36
C VAL A 116 6.47 -0.47 -4.64
N GLU A 117 5.99 0.76 -4.42
CA GLU A 117 6.78 1.99 -4.62
C GLU A 117 7.38 2.49 -3.31
N ASN A 118 6.58 2.43 -2.23
CA ASN A 118 6.96 3.00 -0.94
C ASN A 118 6.04 2.48 0.18
N ALA A 119 6.39 2.78 1.41
CA ALA A 119 5.49 2.69 2.55
C ALA A 119 5.66 3.89 3.49
N SER A 120 4.75 4.07 4.42
CA SER A 120 4.81 5.13 5.43
C SER A 120 4.09 4.73 6.71
N TYR A 121 4.37 5.47 7.77
CA TYR A 121 3.81 5.27 9.10
C TYR A 121 2.86 6.42 9.45
N PRO A 122 1.83 6.18 10.28
CA PRO A 122 1.17 7.24 11.04
C PRO A 122 2.16 8.05 11.89
N ASP A 123 1.86 9.33 12.09
CA ASP A 123 2.72 10.25 12.86
C ASP A 123 2.80 9.91 14.36
N ASP A 124 1.88 9.06 14.85
CA ASP A 124 1.83 8.61 16.23
C ASP A 124 3.05 7.74 16.61
N TYR A 125 3.66 7.06 15.64
CA TYR A 125 4.87 6.27 15.87
C TYR A 125 6.13 7.15 15.80
N ARG A 126 6.76 7.38 16.94
CA ARG A 126 7.86 8.35 17.08
C ARG A 126 9.24 7.80 16.76
N MET A 127 9.37 6.48 16.77
CA MET A 127 10.61 5.78 16.45
C MET A 127 10.30 4.75 15.38
N THR A 128 10.72 5.07 14.16
CA THR A 128 10.50 4.27 12.96
C THR A 128 11.83 4.03 12.27
N THR A 129 11.95 2.87 11.62
CA THR A 129 13.00 2.66 10.63
C THR A 129 12.47 3.05 9.25
N ASP A 130 13.32 3.61 8.39
CA ASP A 130 12.92 3.91 7.00
C ASP A 130 12.39 2.62 6.34
N PRO A 131 11.23 2.66 5.67
CA PRO A 131 10.70 1.49 4.99
C PRO A 131 11.69 0.97 3.94
N VAL A 132 11.82 -0.35 3.87
CA VAL A 132 12.75 -1.00 2.95
C VAL A 132 11.93 -1.74 1.90
N VAL A 133 11.96 -1.24 0.67
CA VAL A 133 11.36 -1.90 -0.51
C VAL A 133 12.45 -2.65 -1.27
N SER A 134 12.18 -3.85 -1.75
CA SER A 134 13.10 -4.61 -2.60
C SER A 134 13.31 -3.94 -3.95
N ASP A 135 14.46 -4.20 -4.59
CA ASP A 135 14.78 -3.64 -5.91
C ASP A 135 13.78 -4.06 -7.01
N ASP A 136 13.14 -5.21 -6.83
CA ASP A 136 12.08 -5.77 -7.69
C ASP A 136 10.68 -5.23 -7.39
N GLY A 137 10.49 -4.50 -6.28
CA GLY A 137 9.19 -3.97 -5.87
C GLY A 137 8.20 -5.02 -5.36
N GLU A 138 8.65 -6.25 -5.09
CA GLU A 138 7.77 -7.34 -4.63
C GLU A 138 7.68 -7.41 -3.11
N THR A 139 8.64 -6.86 -2.36
CA THR A 139 8.70 -6.96 -0.90
C THR A 139 8.85 -5.59 -0.25
N VAL A 140 8.18 -5.40 0.89
CA VAL A 140 8.41 -4.24 1.76
C VAL A 140 8.46 -4.64 3.24
N THR A 141 9.43 -4.09 3.96
CA THR A 141 9.56 -4.23 5.41
C THR A 141 9.36 -2.88 6.09
N VAL A 142 8.55 -2.88 7.15
CA VAL A 142 8.24 -1.71 7.98
C VAL A 142 8.42 -2.05 9.46
N GLU A 143 8.99 -1.12 10.22
CA GLU A 143 9.28 -1.28 11.65
C GLU A 143 9.03 0.04 12.39
N ALA A 144 8.27 -0.03 13.48
CA ALA A 144 7.95 1.11 14.31
C ALA A 144 7.70 0.75 15.78
N VAL A 145 7.89 1.73 16.66
CA VAL A 145 7.65 1.63 18.10
C VAL A 145 6.71 2.76 18.54
N ASP A 146 5.71 2.41 19.33
CA ASP A 146 4.81 3.35 19.99
C ASP A 146 5.39 3.80 21.33
N LEU A 147 6.26 4.81 21.27
CA LEU A 147 6.92 5.34 22.47
C LEU A 147 6.03 6.24 23.32
N ASP A 148 5.00 6.84 22.72
CA ASP A 148 4.13 7.82 23.37
C ASP A 148 2.84 7.16 23.93
N ASP A 149 2.73 5.82 23.84
CA ASP A 149 1.57 5.04 24.32
C ASP A 149 0.27 5.51 23.62
N ALA A 150 0.36 5.75 22.30
CA ALA A 150 -0.75 6.20 21.48
C ALA A 150 -1.79 5.08 21.25
N VAL A 151 -1.34 3.83 21.20
CA VAL A 151 -2.13 2.61 21.00
C VAL A 151 -2.31 1.89 22.34
N THR A 152 -3.19 2.43 23.17
CA THR A 152 -3.46 1.91 24.51
C THR A 152 -4.25 0.59 24.50
N PRO A 153 -4.29 -0.15 25.62
CA PRO A 153 -5.08 -1.38 25.74
C PRO A 153 -6.56 -1.21 25.39
N GLY A 154 -7.05 -2.08 24.51
CA GLY A 154 -8.42 -2.05 23.98
C GLY A 154 -8.59 -1.18 22.73
N ALA A 155 -7.51 -0.65 22.16
CA ALA A 155 -7.56 0.03 20.87
C ALA A 155 -8.02 -0.93 19.76
N SER A 156 -8.72 -0.38 18.78
CA SER A 156 -9.24 -1.09 17.61
C SER A 156 -8.98 -0.27 16.34
N ASP A 157 -9.02 -0.91 15.17
CA ASP A 157 -8.76 -0.27 13.87
C ASP A 157 -7.43 0.52 13.85
N VAL A 158 -6.39 -0.05 14.44
CA VAL A 158 -5.07 0.58 14.57
C VAL A 158 -4.36 0.50 13.22
N THR A 159 -4.11 1.65 12.60
CA THR A 159 -3.31 1.69 11.37
C THR A 159 -1.85 1.50 11.74
N LEU A 160 -1.23 0.42 11.28
CA LEU A 160 0.19 0.15 11.51
C LEU A 160 1.05 0.90 10.48
N ALA A 161 0.69 0.76 9.21
CA ALA A 161 1.42 1.38 8.10
C ALA A 161 0.49 1.60 6.91
N THR A 162 0.98 2.36 5.94
CA THR A 162 0.40 2.39 4.58
C THR A 162 1.45 2.00 3.57
N VAL A 163 1.05 1.26 2.54
CA VAL A 163 1.91 0.82 1.43
C VAL A 163 1.38 1.46 0.15
N THR A 164 2.25 2.14 -0.59
CA THR A 164 1.93 2.69 -1.90
C THR A 164 2.36 1.70 -2.96
N VAL A 165 1.41 1.34 -3.82
CA VAL A 165 1.59 0.38 -4.91
C VAL A 165 1.29 1.08 -6.24
N SER A 166 2.14 0.89 -7.23
CA SER A 166 1.92 1.33 -8.61
C SER A 166 1.29 0.21 -9.45
N GLY A 167 0.36 0.58 -10.33
CA GLY A 167 -0.20 -0.34 -11.32
C GLY A 167 0.70 -0.43 -12.55
N THR A 168 1.12 -1.64 -12.92
CA THR A 168 2.01 -1.89 -14.07
C THR A 168 1.21 -2.29 -15.31
N GLU A 169 0.36 -3.30 -15.18
CA GLU A 169 -0.44 -3.84 -16.28
C GLU A 169 -1.82 -4.32 -15.80
N PRO A 170 -2.86 -4.31 -16.66
CA PRO A 170 -4.18 -4.79 -16.30
C PRO A 170 -4.17 -6.21 -15.72
N GLY A 171 -4.77 -6.38 -14.55
CA GLY A 171 -4.73 -7.66 -13.85
C GLY A 171 -5.01 -7.54 -12.37
N THR A 172 -4.65 -8.58 -11.63
CA THR A 172 -4.81 -8.63 -10.18
C THR A 172 -3.52 -9.12 -9.55
N ALA A 173 -3.09 -8.44 -8.49
CA ALA A 173 -2.01 -8.86 -7.61
C ALA A 173 -2.53 -8.96 -6.17
N ALA A 174 -1.85 -9.74 -5.33
CA ALA A 174 -2.21 -9.92 -3.93
C ALA A 174 -1.10 -9.35 -3.04
N LEU A 175 -1.45 -8.48 -2.09
CA LEU A 175 -0.52 -7.94 -1.10
C LEU A 175 -0.78 -8.62 0.24
N ALA A 176 0.17 -9.42 0.71
CA ALA A 176 0.04 -10.24 1.91
C ALA A 176 1.14 -9.91 2.92
N VAL A 177 0.81 -9.95 4.20
CA VAL A 177 1.82 -9.97 5.28
C VAL A 177 2.39 -11.39 5.35
N THR A 178 3.71 -11.52 5.24
CA THR A 178 4.41 -12.82 5.27
C THR A 178 5.13 -13.08 6.59
N ASP A 179 5.53 -12.02 7.29
CA ASP A 179 6.08 -12.06 8.64
C ASP A 179 5.49 -10.91 9.47
N ALA A 180 5.05 -11.22 10.69
CA ALA A 180 4.47 -10.24 11.60
C ALA A 180 5.06 -10.43 13.00
N ARG A 181 5.70 -9.37 13.49
CA ARG A 181 6.33 -9.34 14.81
C ARG A 181 5.75 -8.19 15.62
N LEU A 182 4.78 -8.46 16.48
CA LEU A 182 4.13 -7.43 17.29
C LEU A 182 4.38 -7.69 18.78
N ASP A 183 4.53 -6.61 19.55
CA ASP A 183 4.65 -6.65 21.01
C ASP A 183 3.62 -5.74 21.66
N ALA A 184 2.92 -6.24 22.69
CA ALA A 184 1.96 -5.49 23.49
C ALA A 184 2.65 -4.59 24.54
N ASP A 185 1.90 -3.72 25.24
CA ASP A 185 2.45 -2.73 26.19
C ASP A 185 3.19 -3.33 27.41
N GLY A 186 3.11 -4.64 27.59
CA GLY A 186 3.90 -5.40 28.58
C GLY A 186 5.16 -6.07 28.02
N GLY A 187 5.49 -5.87 26.74
CA GLY A 187 6.56 -6.57 26.01
C GLY A 187 6.25 -8.04 25.72
N SER A 188 4.97 -8.44 25.83
CA SER A 188 4.51 -9.79 25.46
C SER A 188 4.29 -9.86 23.96
N ARG A 189 4.67 -10.98 23.34
CA ARG A 189 4.50 -11.20 21.91
C ARG A 189 3.02 -11.27 21.56
N MET A 190 2.63 -10.71 20.43
CA MET A 190 1.29 -10.82 19.85
C MET A 190 1.33 -11.70 18.59
N GLU A 191 0.36 -12.60 18.46
CA GLU A 191 0.20 -13.47 17.29
C GLU A 191 -1.14 -13.19 16.59
N PRO A 192 -1.23 -12.17 15.73
CA PRO A 192 -2.45 -11.86 14.99
C PRO A 192 -2.69 -12.82 13.82
N SER A 193 -3.95 -13.02 13.43
CA SER A 193 -4.26 -13.62 12.13
C SER A 193 -3.93 -12.65 11.00
N LEU A 194 -3.61 -13.16 9.80
CA LEU A 194 -3.20 -12.34 8.66
C LEU A 194 -4.23 -12.45 7.54
N GLU A 195 -4.70 -11.30 7.05
CA GLU A 195 -5.67 -11.19 5.95
C GLU A 195 -5.05 -10.41 4.78
N THR A 196 -4.97 -11.09 3.63
CA THR A 196 -4.42 -10.59 2.39
C THR A 196 -5.35 -9.58 1.72
N GLY A 197 -4.76 -8.52 1.16
CA GLY A 197 -5.46 -7.52 0.35
C GLY A 197 -5.23 -7.74 -1.13
N THR A 198 -6.13 -7.20 -1.94
CA THR A 198 -6.13 -7.32 -3.40
C THR A 198 -5.80 -5.98 -4.05
N VAL A 199 -4.90 -6.01 -5.02
CA VAL A 199 -4.62 -4.89 -5.94
C VAL A 199 -5.26 -5.24 -7.28
N THR A 200 -6.21 -4.43 -7.74
CA THR A 200 -6.80 -4.58 -9.08
C THR A 200 -6.32 -3.46 -9.98
N VAL A 201 -5.65 -3.80 -11.08
CA VAL A 201 -5.27 -2.83 -12.11
C VAL A 201 -6.31 -2.87 -13.22
N ALA A 202 -6.96 -1.73 -13.46
CA ALA A 202 -8.02 -1.63 -14.46
C ALA A 202 -7.48 -1.91 -15.86
N ASP A 203 -8.27 -2.63 -16.67
CA ASP A 203 -8.03 -2.67 -18.11
C ASP A 203 -8.34 -1.29 -18.65
N GLY A 204 -7.35 -0.63 -19.25
CA GLY A 204 -7.39 0.76 -19.72
C GLY A 204 -8.39 1.02 -20.87
N GLY A 205 -9.43 0.20 -20.97
CA GLY A 205 -10.56 0.39 -21.85
C GLY A 205 -11.14 1.79 -21.63
N ASN A 206 -10.94 2.63 -22.63
CA ASN A 206 -11.55 3.95 -22.74
C ASN A 206 -12.96 3.92 -22.15
N GLY A 207 -13.15 4.59 -21.01
CA GLY A 207 -14.48 4.91 -20.54
C GLY A 207 -15.25 5.58 -21.68
N SER A 208 -16.37 4.96 -22.06
CA SER A 208 -17.39 5.41 -23.03
C SER A 208 -17.44 4.68 -24.37
N GLU A 209 -18.05 3.49 -24.40
CA GLU A 209 -18.87 3.05 -25.53
C GLU A 209 -20.10 2.26 -25.03
N SER A 210 -21.12 2.95 -24.52
CA SER A 210 -22.48 2.46 -24.68
C SER A 210 -22.83 2.64 -26.16
N ALA A 211 -22.36 1.70 -26.99
CA ALA A 211 -22.86 1.52 -28.35
C ALA A 211 -24.27 0.95 -28.25
N GLY A 212 -25.23 1.81 -27.90
CA GLY A 212 -26.63 1.61 -28.24
C GLY A 212 -26.80 1.76 -29.74
N GLY A 213 -26.29 0.79 -30.51
CA GLY A 213 -26.64 0.61 -31.90
C GLY A 213 -28.11 0.25 -31.96
N SER A 214 -28.97 1.26 -32.11
CA SER A 214 -30.33 1.04 -32.55
C SER A 214 -30.29 0.76 -34.04
N ASP A 215 -30.74 -0.45 -34.32
CA ASP A 215 -30.92 -1.15 -35.57
C ASP A 215 -31.85 -0.34 -36.50
N ASP A 216 -31.29 0.37 -37.47
CA ASP A 216 -32.06 1.09 -38.49
C ASP A 216 -31.66 0.61 -39.89
N GLY A 217 -32.46 -0.32 -40.41
CA GLY A 217 -32.87 -0.28 -41.81
C GLY A 217 -32.41 -1.44 -42.68
N GLU A 218 -33.07 -2.59 -42.53
CA GLU A 218 -33.16 -3.56 -43.61
C GLU A 218 -34.51 -3.44 -44.33
N ASN A 219 -34.43 -3.47 -45.67
CA ASN A 219 -35.47 -3.72 -46.68
C ASN A 219 -36.35 -2.51 -47.09
N THR A 220 -36.70 -2.25 -48.36
CA THR A 220 -36.76 -3.09 -49.58
C THR A 220 -36.96 -2.16 -50.80
N GLU A 221 -36.33 -2.45 -51.93
CA GLU A 221 -36.69 -1.84 -53.22
C GLU A 221 -37.95 -2.51 -53.83
N ALA A 222 -38.85 -1.66 -54.32
CA ALA A 222 -39.81 -1.85 -55.42
C ALA A 222 -40.88 -2.96 -55.32
N ALA A 223 -42.15 -2.53 -55.20
CA ALA A 223 -43.15 -2.69 -56.27
C ALA A 223 -44.45 -1.95 -55.90
N ALA A 224 -44.93 -1.13 -56.83
CA ALA A 224 -46.21 -0.46 -56.79
C ALA A 224 -47.38 -1.46 -56.78
N ASN A 225 -48.40 -1.19 -55.96
CA ASN A 225 -49.77 -1.54 -56.29
C ASN A 225 -50.76 -0.59 -55.58
N ASP A 226 -51.41 0.26 -56.37
CA ASP A 226 -52.60 1.03 -56.04
C ASP A 226 -53.79 0.10 -55.71
N GLY A 227 -54.71 0.59 -54.88
CA GLY A 227 -56.06 0.02 -54.77
C GLY A 227 -56.73 0.27 -53.42
N ASP A 228 -57.44 1.39 -53.34
CA ASP A 228 -58.44 1.73 -52.33
C ASP A 228 -59.45 0.59 -52.07
N ASP A 229 -59.92 0.39 -50.83
CA ASP A 229 -61.36 0.35 -50.52
C ASP A 229 -61.64 0.39 -49.01
N GLU A 230 -62.70 1.13 -48.67
CA GLU A 230 -63.15 1.60 -47.37
C GLU A 230 -64.07 0.60 -46.64
N THR A 231 -64.22 0.77 -45.32
CA THR A 231 -65.46 0.64 -44.50
C THR A 231 -65.05 0.60 -43.02
N GLY A 232 -65.19 1.68 -42.25
CA GLY A 232 -66.41 2.06 -41.50
C GLY A 232 -66.47 1.31 -40.15
N THR A 233 -66.70 1.88 -38.96
CA THR A 233 -67.20 3.20 -38.54
C THR A 233 -66.99 3.31 -37.00
N ASP A 234 -66.82 4.56 -36.51
CA ASP A 234 -67.28 5.20 -35.25
C ASP A 234 -67.11 4.64 -33.81
N GLY A 235 -66.35 5.41 -33.00
CA GLY A 235 -66.39 5.42 -31.52
C GLY A 235 -65.35 6.38 -30.89
N GLU A 236 -65.77 7.64 -30.67
CA GLU A 236 -65.01 8.88 -30.37
C GLU A 236 -64.49 9.04 -28.89
N PRO A 237 -63.92 10.19 -28.43
CA PRO A 237 -62.54 10.29 -27.92
C PRO A 237 -62.42 10.85 -26.49
N THR A 238 -61.20 10.89 -25.91
CA THR A 238 -60.77 12.04 -25.10
C THR A 238 -59.26 12.26 -25.22
N SER A 239 -58.91 13.36 -25.86
CA SER A 239 -57.56 13.92 -26.01
C SER A 239 -56.98 14.39 -24.67
N THR A 240 -55.66 14.32 -24.52
CA THR A 240 -54.84 15.52 -24.27
C THR A 240 -53.41 15.18 -24.72
N ASP A 241 -53.11 15.55 -25.95
CA ASP A 241 -51.75 15.86 -26.38
C ASP A 241 -51.25 17.07 -25.60
N SER A 242 -50.02 17.01 -25.12
CA SER A 242 -49.24 18.20 -24.82
C SER A 242 -47.81 17.92 -25.21
N GLU A 243 -47.44 18.61 -26.28
CA GLU A 243 -46.17 18.67 -26.98
C GLU A 243 -44.93 18.82 -26.10
N SER A 244 -43.85 18.26 -26.63
CA SER A 244 -42.47 18.71 -26.53
C SER A 244 -42.31 20.21 -26.26
N ILE A 245 -41.52 20.56 -25.23
CA ILE A 245 -40.74 21.80 -25.26
C ILE A 245 -39.26 21.42 -25.48
N PRO A 246 -38.75 21.60 -26.70
CA PRO A 246 -37.31 21.60 -26.96
C PRO A 246 -36.77 22.98 -26.57
N GLY A 247 -35.95 23.05 -25.53
CA GLY A 247 -35.21 24.28 -25.25
C GLY A 247 -34.77 24.49 -23.81
N PHE A 248 -33.74 23.78 -23.37
CA PHE A 248 -32.73 24.34 -22.46
C PHE A 248 -31.35 23.82 -22.90
N ALA A 249 -30.92 24.29 -24.06
CA ALA A 249 -29.51 24.37 -24.37
C ALA A 249 -28.88 25.41 -23.43
N GLY A 250 -27.84 25.03 -22.70
CA GLY A 250 -27.07 25.98 -21.88
C GLY A 250 -26.30 25.30 -20.77
N GLY A 251 -25.16 24.69 -21.11
CA GLY A 251 -24.14 24.36 -20.12
C GLY A 251 -23.48 25.60 -19.53
N ALA A 252 -23.13 25.52 -18.25
CA ALA A 252 -22.04 26.21 -17.56
C ALA A 252 -21.93 25.54 -16.17
N ALA A 253 -20.94 24.70 -15.89
CA ALA A 253 -19.57 25.05 -15.49
C ALA A 253 -19.48 25.66 -14.07
N LEU A 254 -18.62 25.02 -13.26
CA LEU A 254 -17.80 25.55 -12.15
C LEU A 254 -18.26 25.41 -10.68
N LEU A 255 -17.43 24.63 -9.97
CA LEU A 255 -16.74 24.92 -8.70
C LEU A 255 -17.46 24.70 -7.35
N ALA A 256 -17.03 23.62 -6.69
CA ALA A 256 -16.49 23.53 -5.33
C ALA A 256 -16.88 24.56 -4.25
N LEU A 257 -17.33 24.05 -3.10
CA LEU A 257 -16.88 24.58 -1.80
C LEU A 257 -17.06 23.54 -0.68
N ALA A 258 -15.94 23.20 -0.06
CA ALA A 258 -15.85 22.43 1.17
C ALA A 258 -16.55 23.15 2.32
N VAL A 259 -17.32 22.42 3.13
CA VAL A 259 -17.79 22.91 4.42
C VAL A 259 -16.97 22.25 5.53
N LEU A 260 -15.99 23.02 6.00
CA LEU A 260 -15.24 22.79 7.22
C LEU A 260 -16.13 23.16 8.42
N ALA A 261 -16.61 22.17 9.17
CA ALA A 261 -17.29 22.41 10.45
C ALA A 261 -16.26 22.41 11.59
N VAL A 262 -15.74 23.59 11.90
CA VAL A 262 -15.09 23.85 13.20
C VAL A 262 -16.18 24.18 14.20
N THR A 263 -16.45 23.28 15.14
CA THR A 263 -17.18 23.63 16.36
C THR A 263 -16.22 23.80 17.53
N LEU A 264 -16.16 25.07 17.92
CA LEU A 264 -15.54 25.70 19.06
C LEU A 264 -15.87 25.04 20.42
N LEU A 265 -14.91 25.19 21.35
CA LEU A 265 -15.12 25.66 22.73
C LEU A 265 -15.33 24.63 23.85
N ALA A 266 -14.26 24.39 24.62
CA ALA A 266 -14.35 24.39 26.08
C ALA A 266 -13.04 24.89 26.70
N ARG A 267 -13.08 26.14 27.15
CA ARG A 267 -12.07 26.82 27.95
C ARG A 267 -12.49 26.69 29.42
N THR A 268 -11.76 25.90 30.20
CA THR A 268 -11.81 25.91 31.67
C THR A 268 -10.36 25.85 32.15
N ARG A 269 -9.75 27.03 32.35
CA ARG A 269 -9.47 27.66 33.65
C ARG A 269 -8.44 26.89 34.46
#